data_AF-A0AAW2KMP9-F1
#
_entry.id   AF-A0AAW2KMP9-F1
#
_cell.length_a   1.000
_cell.length_b   1.000
_cell.length_c   1.000
_cell.angle_alpha   90.00
_cell.angle_beta   90.00
_cell.angle_gamma   90.00
#
_symmetry.space_group_name_H-M   'P 1'
#
loop_
_entity.id
_entity.type
_entity.pdbx_description
1 polymer ?
#
loop_
_entity_poly.entity_id
_entity_poly.type
_entity_poly.pdbx_seq_one_letter_code
_entity_poly.pdbx_strand_id
1 'polypeptide(L)'
;MNNFADHSSEKLKHISCCLQAGLGKLHRSIHGSLLSLLETLFFQVNSFWIELGYFITLSSLGFLALKASHPRTMSTFKPKNIDLFFTSVSASTVSSMSTVEMEVFSNTQLVFLTILMLVGGEVFTSMLGLHLIRAKIYLRKNRLFTHRTESDSSISSDPIPDSPTDHIELEMATRFRDEKSDTKPGETGGSLNHKSIKILAYFVACYLLVVHVAGSTLISIYFSLIPSARKVLKIKGLNMQTFSIFTTVSTFANCGFVPTNENMMAFKKNSGLLLILIPQILMGNTLYPVCLRTAIWAAEKISKRAEFRYMLKNSRELGYGHLISGRHCAYLGITGAGLVIVQLVVFCLLEWKSEATGGLSAYEKLVGSLFQVVNSRHTGESVFDLSAISPAILVLFVAMM
;
A
#
# COMPACT_ATOMS: atom_id res chain seq x y z
N MET A 1 -46.25 33.33 37.77
CA MET A 1 -45.82 32.52 36.62
C MET A 1 -44.29 32.46 36.43
N ASN A 2 -43.46 33.28 37.09
CA ASN A 2 -41.99 33.26 36.89
C ASN A 2 -41.21 32.22 37.72
N ASN A 3 -41.73 31.69 38.83
CA ASN A 3 -41.00 30.71 39.65
C ASN A 3 -41.05 29.25 39.14
N PHE A 4 -41.93 28.94 38.20
CA PHE A 4 -42.05 27.58 37.64
C PHE A 4 -41.11 27.35 36.43
N ALA A 5 -40.73 28.42 35.72
CA ALA A 5 -39.84 28.37 34.57
C ALA A 5 -38.35 28.24 34.98
N ASP A 6 -37.97 28.80 36.13
CA ASP A 6 -36.58 28.77 36.59
C ASP A 6 -36.20 27.39 37.17
N HIS A 7 -37.14 26.75 37.86
CA HIS A 7 -36.95 25.41 38.44
C HIS A 7 -36.92 24.28 37.39
N SER A 8 -37.56 24.47 36.23
CA SER A 8 -37.49 23.52 35.11
C SER A 8 -36.18 23.68 34.31
N SER A 9 -35.67 24.91 34.20
CA SER A 9 -34.37 25.27 33.60
C SER A 9 -33.19 24.63 34.34
N GLU A 10 -33.16 24.68 35.68
CA GLU A 10 -32.12 24.04 36.49
C GLU A 10 -32.13 22.51 36.37
N LYS A 11 -33.31 21.88 36.40
CA LYS A 11 -33.44 20.43 36.24
C LYS A 11 -32.98 19.97 34.85
N LEU A 12 -33.26 20.75 33.80
CA LEU A 12 -32.78 20.45 32.44
C LEU A 12 -31.24 20.51 32.34
N LYS A 13 -30.61 21.52 32.97
CA LYS A 13 -29.14 21.64 33.04
C LYS A 13 -28.50 20.48 33.80
N HIS A 14 -29.11 20.06 34.92
CA HIS A 14 -28.60 18.95 35.72
C HIS A 14 -28.71 17.61 34.96
N ILE A 15 -29.80 17.38 34.23
CA ILE A 15 -30.00 16.20 33.40
C ILE A 15 -29.02 16.19 32.21
N SER A 16 -28.80 17.33 31.56
CA SER A 16 -27.83 17.48 30.46
C SER A 16 -26.39 17.20 30.93
N CYS A 17 -26.00 17.70 32.10
CA CYS A 17 -24.69 17.46 32.70
C CYS A 17 -24.49 15.98 33.09
N CYS A 18 -25.53 15.33 33.63
CA CYS A 18 -25.50 13.88 33.91
C CYS A 18 -25.42 13.04 32.64
N LEU A 19 -26.11 13.43 31.56
CA LEU A 19 -26.03 12.78 30.25
C LEU A 19 -24.64 12.94 29.62
N GLN A 20 -24.03 14.13 29.66
CA GLN A 20 -22.66 14.35 29.21
C GLN A 20 -21.64 13.56 30.04
N ALA A 21 -21.81 13.49 31.35
CA ALA A 21 -20.95 12.69 32.23
C ALA A 21 -21.11 11.17 31.97
N GLY A 22 -22.34 10.71 31.72
CA GLY A 22 -22.65 9.32 31.34
C GLY A 22 -22.07 8.96 29.97
N LEU A 23 -22.24 9.82 28.97
CA LEU A 23 -21.65 9.66 27.63
C LEU A 23 -20.12 9.66 27.69
N GLY A 24 -19.53 10.51 28.54
CA GLY A 24 -18.08 10.55 28.76
C GLY A 24 -17.53 9.29 29.43
N LYS A 25 -18.25 8.73 30.42
CA LYS A 25 -17.89 7.45 31.06
C LYS A 25 -18.05 6.27 30.09
N LEU A 26 -19.13 6.24 29.31
CA LEU A 26 -19.36 5.20 28.30
C LEU A 26 -18.30 5.28 27.18
N HIS A 27 -17.98 6.49 26.71
CA HIS A 27 -16.91 6.70 25.73
C HIS A 27 -15.55 6.25 26.27
N ARG A 28 -15.21 6.57 27.53
CA ARG A 28 -13.97 6.07 28.16
C ARG A 28 -13.96 4.56 28.35
N SER A 29 -15.11 3.94 28.68
CA SER A 29 -15.22 2.49 28.83
C SER A 29 -15.08 1.78 27.47
N ILE A 30 -15.77 2.26 26.44
CA ILE A 30 -15.66 1.72 25.07
C ILE A 30 -14.24 1.92 24.55
N HIS A 31 -13.65 3.10 24.76
CA HIS A 31 -12.27 3.37 24.39
C HIS A 31 -11.29 2.47 25.16
N GLY A 32 -11.50 2.24 26.45
CA GLY A 32 -10.68 1.33 27.27
C GLY A 32 -10.78 -0.13 26.81
N SER A 33 -11.99 -0.62 26.55
CA SER A 33 -12.21 -1.97 26.01
C SER A 33 -11.66 -2.13 24.59
N LEU A 34 -11.80 -1.12 23.74
CA LEU A 34 -11.25 -1.11 22.39
C LEU A 34 -9.71 -1.09 22.42
N LEU A 35 -9.11 -0.28 23.30
CA LEU A 35 -7.66 -0.22 23.46
C LEU A 35 -7.11 -1.52 24.03
N SER A 36 -7.83 -2.15 24.97
CA SER A 36 -7.48 -3.47 25.52
C SER A 36 -7.59 -4.57 24.46
N LEU A 37 -8.67 -4.61 23.68
CA LEU A 37 -8.81 -5.53 22.53
C LEU A 37 -7.69 -5.33 21.51
N LEU A 38 -7.39 -4.07 21.19
CA LEU A 38 -6.34 -3.69 20.26
C LEU A 38 -4.96 -4.12 20.79
N GLU A 39 -4.70 -3.96 22.09
CA GLU A 39 -3.49 -4.44 22.74
C GLU A 39 -3.38 -5.97 22.70
N THR A 40 -4.42 -6.70 23.06
CA THR A 40 -4.44 -8.17 22.99
C THR A 40 -4.16 -8.64 21.57
N LEU A 41 -4.79 -8.00 20.58
CA LEU A 41 -4.62 -8.32 19.17
C LEU A 41 -3.19 -8.00 18.67
N PHE A 42 -2.56 -6.91 19.12
CA PHE A 42 -1.19 -6.54 18.72
C PHE A 42 -0.07 -7.29 19.45
N PHE A 43 -0.32 -7.76 20.67
CA PHE A 43 0.71 -8.38 21.50
C PHE A 43 0.61 -9.89 21.60
N GLN A 44 -0.58 -10.49 21.46
CA GLN A 44 -0.76 -11.95 21.61
C GLN A 44 -1.02 -12.68 20.27
N VAL A 45 -1.54 -11.99 19.25
CA VAL A 45 -1.83 -12.63 17.95
C VAL A 45 -0.61 -12.57 17.04
N ASN A 46 -0.31 -13.69 16.37
CA ASN A 46 0.78 -13.78 15.41
C ASN A 46 0.53 -12.86 14.20
N SER A 47 1.57 -12.20 13.68
CA SER A 47 1.50 -11.26 12.54
C SER A 47 0.79 -11.87 11.33
N PHE A 48 1.02 -13.17 11.08
CA PHE A 48 0.38 -13.92 10.01
C PHE A 48 -1.15 -13.89 10.07
N TRP A 49 -1.75 -14.12 11.25
CA TRP A 49 -3.20 -14.16 11.41
C TRP A 49 -3.84 -12.78 11.25
N ILE A 50 -3.10 -11.73 11.62
CA ILE A 50 -3.55 -10.34 11.43
C ILE A 50 -3.59 -10.02 9.94
N GLU A 51 -2.53 -10.35 9.19
CA GLU A 51 -2.48 -10.15 7.73
C GLU A 51 -3.51 -10.99 6.99
N LEU A 52 -3.68 -12.26 7.37
CA LEU A 52 -4.70 -13.12 6.79
C LEU A 52 -6.12 -12.58 7.03
N GLY A 53 -6.41 -12.18 8.28
CA GLY A 53 -7.68 -11.55 8.63
C GLY A 53 -7.92 -10.24 7.88
N TYR A 54 -6.87 -9.44 7.67
CA TYR A 54 -6.92 -8.22 6.89
C TYR A 54 -7.35 -8.47 5.44
N PHE A 55 -6.71 -9.40 4.72
CA PHE A 55 -7.08 -9.68 3.32
C PHE A 55 -8.46 -10.34 3.19
N ILE A 56 -8.85 -11.22 4.13
CA ILE A 56 -10.19 -11.84 4.14
C ILE A 56 -11.28 -10.79 4.35
N THR A 57 -11.09 -9.88 5.31
CA THR A 57 -12.06 -8.82 5.61
C THR A 57 -12.13 -7.80 4.48
N LEU A 58 -10.99 -7.39 3.93
CA LEU A 58 -10.90 -6.49 2.78
C LEU A 58 -11.61 -7.08 1.55
N SER A 59 -11.35 -8.36 1.22
CA SER A 59 -12.00 -9.07 0.11
C SER A 59 -13.51 -9.18 0.30
N SER A 60 -13.95 -9.49 1.52
CA SER A 60 -15.37 -9.63 1.86
C SER A 60 -16.11 -8.30 1.77
N LEU A 61 -15.51 -7.21 2.28
CA LEU A 61 -16.07 -5.86 2.20
C LEU A 61 -16.15 -5.38 0.74
N GLY A 62 -15.09 -5.64 -0.04
CA GLY A 62 -15.07 -5.35 -1.47
C GLY A 62 -16.20 -6.07 -2.22
N PHE A 63 -16.42 -7.35 -1.94
CA PHE A 63 -17.52 -8.12 -2.54
C PHE A 63 -18.88 -7.53 -2.18
N LEU A 64 -19.11 -7.18 -0.91
CA LEU A 64 -20.35 -6.54 -0.47
C LEU A 64 -20.57 -5.20 -1.19
N ALA A 65 -19.52 -4.38 -1.33
CA ALA A 65 -19.58 -3.11 -2.03
C ALA A 65 -19.91 -3.29 -3.53
N LEU A 66 -19.23 -4.24 -4.20
CA LEU A 66 -19.50 -4.55 -5.60
C LEU A 66 -20.92 -5.07 -5.80
N LYS A 67 -21.41 -5.94 -4.91
CA LYS A 67 -22.78 -6.49 -4.95
C LYS A 67 -23.86 -5.46 -4.68
N ALA A 68 -23.61 -4.51 -3.77
CA ALA A 68 -24.56 -3.44 -3.43
C ALA A 68 -24.68 -2.39 -4.55
N SER A 69 -23.64 -2.25 -5.37
CA SER A 69 -23.61 -1.32 -6.50
C SER A 69 -24.12 -1.95 -7.80
N HIS A 70 -24.64 -1.11 -8.71
CA HIS A 70 -25.23 -1.56 -9.96
C HIS A 70 -24.19 -1.55 -11.11
N PRO A 71 -24.00 -2.67 -11.83
CA PRO A 71 -23.20 -2.73 -13.06
C PRO A 71 -23.70 -1.79 -14.16
N ARG A 72 -22.80 -1.39 -15.06
CA ARG A 72 -23.13 -0.54 -16.21
C ARG A 72 -24.10 -1.23 -17.17
N THR A 73 -23.94 -2.54 -17.35
CA THR A 73 -24.72 -3.36 -18.28
C THR A 73 -25.86 -4.13 -17.61
N MET A 74 -26.41 -3.62 -16.50
CA MET A 74 -27.48 -4.28 -15.72
C MET A 74 -28.65 -4.83 -16.56
N SER A 75 -28.99 -4.19 -17.68
CA SER A 75 -30.06 -4.61 -18.59
C SER A 75 -29.71 -5.84 -19.44
N THR A 76 -28.43 -6.11 -19.64
CA THR A 76 -27.93 -7.09 -20.62
C THR A 76 -27.18 -8.24 -19.95
N PHE A 77 -26.45 -7.94 -18.86
CA PHE A 77 -25.64 -8.93 -18.14
C PHE A 77 -25.51 -8.58 -16.67
N LYS A 78 -25.75 -9.56 -15.79
CA LYS A 78 -25.51 -9.46 -14.35
C LYS A 78 -24.45 -10.49 -13.94
N PRO A 79 -23.27 -10.05 -13.46
CA PRO A 79 -22.25 -10.97 -12.96
C PRO A 79 -22.77 -11.85 -11.82
N LYS A 80 -22.32 -13.11 -11.75
CA LYS A 80 -22.69 -13.99 -10.63
C LYS A 80 -21.98 -13.51 -9.36
N ASN A 81 -22.53 -13.87 -8.20
CA ASN A 81 -21.93 -13.50 -6.92
C ASN A 81 -20.51 -14.06 -6.76
N ILE A 82 -20.25 -15.27 -7.26
CA ILE A 82 -18.93 -15.89 -7.22
C ILE A 82 -17.91 -15.10 -8.07
N ASP A 83 -18.34 -14.58 -9.21
CA ASP A 83 -17.50 -13.78 -10.10
C ASP A 83 -17.13 -12.45 -9.42
N LEU A 84 -18.10 -11.77 -8.80
CA LEU A 84 -17.84 -10.55 -8.04
C LEU A 84 -16.93 -10.78 -6.83
N PHE A 85 -17.10 -11.92 -6.14
CA PHE A 85 -16.22 -12.28 -5.03
C PHE A 85 -14.80 -12.54 -5.53
N PHE A 86 -14.64 -13.27 -6.64
CA PHE A 86 -13.34 -13.54 -7.26
C PHE A 86 -12.65 -12.24 -7.69
N THR A 87 -13.36 -11.33 -8.38
CA THR A 87 -12.80 -10.02 -8.76
C THR A 87 -12.42 -9.19 -7.53
N SER A 88 -13.22 -9.23 -6.45
CA SER A 88 -12.89 -8.53 -5.20
C SER A 88 -11.61 -9.07 -4.55
N VAL A 89 -11.49 -10.40 -4.44
CA VAL A 89 -10.29 -11.06 -3.94
C VAL A 89 -9.10 -10.65 -4.82
N SER A 90 -9.22 -10.77 -6.14
CA SER A 90 -8.14 -10.44 -7.06
C SER A 90 -7.70 -8.97 -7.00
N ALA A 91 -8.64 -8.03 -6.86
CA ALA A 91 -8.30 -6.62 -6.69
C ALA A 91 -7.59 -6.38 -5.35
N SER A 92 -8.04 -7.02 -4.28
CA SER A 92 -7.44 -6.88 -2.95
C SER A 92 -6.07 -7.56 -2.85
N THR A 93 -5.84 -8.68 -3.53
CA THR A 93 -4.55 -9.37 -3.58
C THR A 93 -3.69 -8.91 -4.74
N VAL A 94 -4.17 -7.93 -5.52
CA VAL A 94 -3.42 -7.27 -6.58
C VAL A 94 -2.93 -8.27 -7.65
N SER A 95 -3.78 -9.24 -8.00
CA SER A 95 -3.43 -10.33 -8.93
C SER A 95 -3.95 -10.14 -10.36
N SER A 96 -4.85 -9.17 -10.59
CA SER A 96 -5.56 -8.88 -11.87
C SER A 96 -6.20 -10.04 -12.63
N MET A 97 -6.53 -11.14 -11.97
CA MET A 97 -7.35 -12.18 -12.56
C MET A 97 -8.83 -11.77 -12.47
N SER A 98 -9.52 -11.71 -13.60
CA SER A 98 -10.97 -11.44 -13.61
C SER A 98 -11.73 -12.47 -14.44
N THR A 99 -12.87 -12.91 -13.91
CA THR A 99 -13.87 -13.69 -14.66
C THR A 99 -14.91 -12.81 -15.34
N VAL A 100 -14.90 -11.50 -15.05
CA VAL A 100 -15.81 -10.50 -15.60
C VAL A 100 -15.01 -9.47 -16.39
N GLU A 101 -15.51 -9.14 -17.57
CA GLU A 101 -15.00 -8.04 -18.39
C GLU A 101 -15.01 -6.70 -17.63
N MET A 102 -13.94 -5.91 -17.78
CA MET A 102 -13.76 -4.67 -17.02
C MET A 102 -14.76 -3.57 -17.40
N GLU A 103 -15.26 -3.58 -18.64
CA GLU A 103 -16.24 -2.60 -19.14
C GLU A 103 -17.67 -2.82 -18.61
N VAL A 104 -17.95 -3.99 -18.02
CA VAL A 104 -19.21 -4.29 -17.33
C VAL A 104 -19.37 -3.46 -16.06
N PHE A 105 -18.26 -3.12 -15.40
CA PHE A 105 -18.29 -2.39 -14.13
C PHE A 105 -18.68 -0.92 -14.31
N SER A 106 -19.54 -0.44 -13.42
CA SER A 106 -19.89 0.99 -13.38
C SER A 106 -18.75 1.84 -12.80
N ASN A 107 -18.80 3.16 -12.97
CA ASN A 107 -17.77 4.04 -12.41
C ASN A 107 -17.66 3.90 -10.88
N THR A 108 -18.77 3.66 -10.19
CA THR A 108 -18.79 3.40 -8.74
C THR A 108 -18.07 2.10 -8.39
N GLN A 109 -18.29 1.03 -9.17
CA GLN A 109 -17.58 -0.24 -8.99
C GLN A 109 -16.09 -0.11 -9.25
N LEU A 110 -15.70 0.60 -10.31
CA LEU A 110 -14.30 0.90 -10.60
C LEU A 110 -13.64 1.67 -9.44
N VAL A 111 -14.35 2.60 -8.79
CA VAL A 111 -13.85 3.29 -7.59
C VAL A 111 -13.66 2.30 -6.42
N PHE A 112 -14.59 1.38 -6.18
CA PHE A 112 -14.39 0.35 -5.14
C PHE A 112 -13.20 -0.55 -5.44
N LEU A 113 -13.05 -1.01 -6.69
CA LEU A 113 -11.88 -1.78 -7.12
C LEU A 113 -10.59 -0.97 -6.95
N THR A 114 -10.60 0.32 -7.27
CA THR A 114 -9.47 1.24 -7.04
C THR A 114 -9.07 1.26 -5.57
N ILE A 115 -10.03 1.39 -4.65
CA ILE A 115 -9.77 1.37 -3.21
C ILE A 115 -9.19 0.01 -2.78
N LEU A 116 -9.74 -1.09 -3.27
CA LEU A 116 -9.23 -2.43 -2.97
C LEU A 116 -7.79 -2.63 -3.44
N MET A 117 -7.46 -2.22 -4.67
CA MET A 117 -6.09 -2.30 -5.19
C MET A 117 -5.12 -1.41 -4.41
N LEU A 118 -5.55 -0.19 -4.05
CA LEU A 118 -4.72 0.73 -3.27
C LEU A 118 -4.41 0.17 -1.88
N VAL A 119 -5.43 -0.31 -1.18
CA VAL A 119 -5.34 -0.80 0.20
C VAL A 119 -4.68 -2.19 0.25
N GLY A 120 -4.89 -3.00 -0.78
CA GLY A 120 -4.26 -4.31 -0.96
C GLY A 120 -2.79 -4.25 -1.38
N GLY A 121 -2.37 -3.16 -2.02
CA GLY A 121 -1.01 -2.98 -2.54
C GLY A 121 0.09 -3.05 -1.47
N GLU A 122 1.23 -3.63 -1.85
CA GLU A 122 2.37 -3.87 -0.97
C GLU A 122 2.89 -2.59 -0.31
N VAL A 123 2.96 -1.48 -1.05
CA VAL A 123 3.41 -0.20 -0.51
C VAL A 123 2.47 0.31 0.59
N PHE A 124 1.15 0.15 0.42
CA PHE A 124 0.18 0.60 1.41
C PHE A 124 0.18 -0.30 2.65
N THR A 125 0.19 -1.62 2.47
CA THR A 125 0.25 -2.57 3.60
C THR A 125 1.55 -2.41 4.39
N SER A 126 2.67 -2.15 3.70
CA SER A 126 3.95 -1.82 4.31
C SER A 126 3.89 -0.51 5.12
N MET A 127 3.28 0.55 4.58
CA MET A 127 3.04 1.80 5.29
C MET A 127 2.18 1.57 6.54
N LEU A 128 1.10 0.80 6.42
CA LEU A 128 0.24 0.44 7.54
C LEU A 128 1.04 -0.29 8.62
N GLY A 129 1.82 -1.31 8.25
CA GLY A 129 2.72 -2.03 9.15
C GLY A 129 3.67 -1.10 9.91
N LEU A 130 4.25 -0.10 9.23
CA LEU A 130 5.10 0.90 9.88
C LEU A 130 4.35 1.76 10.91
N HIS A 131 3.11 2.16 10.62
CA HIS A 131 2.25 2.86 11.58
C HIS A 131 1.87 1.98 12.78
N LEU A 132 1.64 0.68 12.55
CA LEU A 132 1.34 -0.29 13.59
C LEU A 132 2.55 -0.51 14.52
N ILE A 133 3.75 -0.66 13.96
CA ILE A 133 5.00 -0.73 14.73
C ILE A 133 5.15 0.50 15.63
N ARG A 134 4.92 1.69 15.08
CA ARG A 134 4.96 2.95 15.85
C ARG A 134 3.92 2.96 16.98
N ALA A 135 2.69 2.52 16.71
CA ALA A 135 1.64 2.42 17.73
C ALA A 135 2.04 1.44 18.86
N LYS A 136 2.63 0.29 18.51
CA LYS A 136 3.12 -0.72 19.47
C LYS A 136 4.24 -0.17 20.36
N ILE A 137 5.19 0.59 19.79
CA ILE A 137 6.25 1.25 20.55
C ILE A 137 5.65 2.28 21.53
N TYR A 138 4.68 3.07 21.07
CA TYR A 138 4.00 4.06 21.90
C TYR A 138 3.25 3.41 23.08
N LEU A 139 2.47 2.35 22.83
CA LEU A 139 1.73 1.62 23.86
C LEU A 139 2.66 0.96 24.88
N ARG A 140 3.75 0.33 24.42
CA ARG A 140 4.75 -0.27 25.32
C ARG A 140 5.40 0.76 26.22
N LYS A 141 5.70 1.95 25.69
CA LYS A 141 6.22 3.07 26.49
C LYS A 141 5.20 3.50 27.53
N ASN A 142 3.92 3.63 27.16
CA ASN A 142 2.87 4.06 28.08
C ASN A 142 2.65 3.06 29.23
N ARG A 143 2.66 1.74 28.95
CA ARG A 143 2.65 0.69 29.99
C ARG A 143 3.82 0.79 30.97
N LEU A 144 5.02 1.10 30.45
CA LEU A 144 6.21 1.24 31.29
C LEU A 144 6.11 2.45 32.24
N PHE A 145 5.48 3.54 31.76
CA PHE A 145 5.21 4.72 32.58
C PHE A 145 4.16 4.44 33.65
N THR A 146 3.02 3.82 33.31
CA THR A 146 1.98 3.49 34.30
C THR A 146 2.49 2.56 35.40
N HIS A 147 3.28 1.54 35.04
CA HIS A 147 3.85 0.61 36.02
C HIS A 147 4.89 1.27 36.95
N ARG A 148 5.62 2.29 36.48
CA ARG A 148 6.52 3.10 37.31
C ARG A 148 5.77 4.00 38.28
N THR A 149 4.68 4.63 37.82
CA THR A 149 3.87 5.52 38.66
C THR A 149 3.13 4.76 39.76
N GLU A 150 2.71 3.51 39.50
CA GLU A 150 2.15 2.63 40.53
C GLU A 150 3.21 2.15 41.53
N SER A 151 4.41 1.77 41.08
CA SER A 151 5.49 1.33 41.99
C SER A 151 6.07 2.47 42.85
N ASP A 152 6.08 3.71 42.36
CA ASP A 152 6.55 4.87 43.13
C ASP A 152 5.49 5.33 44.17
N SER A 153 4.24 4.87 44.07
CA SER A 153 3.18 5.12 45.06
C SER A 153 3.17 4.12 46.23
N SER A 154 3.98 3.07 46.15
CA SER A 154 4.15 2.05 47.19
C SER A 154 5.57 2.07 47.75
N ILE A 155 5.98 3.17 48.38
CA ILE A 155 7.12 3.16 49.32
C ILE A 155 6.54 3.07 50.74
N SER A 156 6.31 1.84 51.17
CA SER A 156 6.29 1.46 52.58
C SER A 156 7.11 0.18 52.73
N SER A 157 8.30 0.36 53.31
CA SER A 157 9.13 -0.59 54.07
C SER A 157 8.61 -2.02 54.19
N ASP A 158 9.34 -3.02 53.65
CA ASP A 158 10.13 -4.02 54.41
C ASP A 158 10.58 -5.23 53.54
N PRO A 159 11.54 -6.07 54.01
CA PRO A 159 12.60 -6.66 53.18
C PRO A 159 12.35 -8.07 52.61
N ILE A 160 13.27 -8.43 51.72
CA ILE A 160 13.46 -9.68 50.93
C ILE A 160 13.28 -10.97 51.76
N PRO A 161 12.71 -12.04 51.15
CA PRO A 161 13.44 -13.32 51.13
C PRO A 161 13.50 -14.00 49.76
N ASP A 162 14.63 -14.67 49.55
CA ASP A 162 15.04 -15.50 48.41
C ASP A 162 14.17 -16.75 48.19
N SER A 163 13.94 -17.16 46.94
CA SER A 163 14.28 -18.49 46.37
C SER A 163 13.63 -18.72 44.98
N PRO A 164 14.11 -19.68 44.16
CA PRO A 164 14.15 -19.58 42.69
C PRO A 164 13.21 -20.54 41.95
N THR A 165 12.42 -20.04 40.99
CA THR A 165 11.80 -20.75 39.84
C THR A 165 10.93 -19.69 39.13
N ASP A 166 11.12 -19.31 37.87
CA ASP A 166 10.98 -20.10 36.67
C ASP A 166 11.90 -19.59 35.55
N HIS A 167 12.92 -20.38 35.24
CA HIS A 167 13.60 -20.33 33.95
C HIS A 167 12.85 -21.28 33.02
N ILE A 168 11.97 -20.79 32.15
CA ILE A 168 11.55 -21.35 30.84
C ILE A 168 10.54 -20.34 30.27
N GLU A 169 10.99 -19.42 29.43
CA GLU A 169 10.23 -18.65 28.40
C GLU A 169 11.00 -17.42 27.87
N LEU A 170 12.33 -17.39 28.04
CA LEU A 170 13.19 -16.33 27.49
C LEU A 170 14.22 -16.90 26.50
N GLU A 171 13.76 -17.73 25.56
CA GLU A 171 14.61 -18.34 24.53
C GLU A 171 14.13 -18.05 23.09
N MET A 172 13.40 -16.94 22.88
CA MET A 172 13.16 -16.42 21.53
C MET A 172 13.36 -14.91 21.37
N ALA A 173 13.77 -14.21 22.45
CA ALA A 173 14.09 -12.78 22.42
C ALA A 173 15.60 -12.46 22.34
N THR A 174 16.46 -13.49 22.28
CA THR A 174 17.93 -13.36 22.40
C THR A 174 18.67 -13.04 21.09
N ARG A 175 18.01 -12.54 20.04
CA ARG A 175 18.71 -12.01 18.85
C ARG A 175 19.06 -10.51 18.90
N PHE A 176 18.85 -9.85 20.05
CA PHE A 176 19.23 -8.45 20.24
C PHE A 176 20.10 -8.25 21.50
N ARG A 177 21.22 -8.97 21.61
CA ARG A 177 22.31 -8.58 22.51
C ARG A 177 23.66 -9.16 22.09
N ASP A 178 24.40 -8.35 21.33
CA ASP A 178 25.87 -8.18 21.31
C ASP A 178 26.13 -7.19 20.15
N GLU A 179 26.82 -6.06 20.28
CA GLU A 179 27.94 -5.70 21.15
C GLU A 179 27.64 -4.44 21.99
N LYS A 180 28.02 -4.45 23.26
CA LYS A 180 28.37 -3.22 23.99
C LYS A 180 29.88 -3.01 23.85
N SER A 181 30.27 -2.00 23.08
CA SER A 181 31.55 -1.33 23.30
C SER A 181 31.31 -0.18 24.29
N ASP A 182 32.14 -0.14 25.33
CA ASP A 182 32.12 0.85 26.39
C ASP A 182 32.42 2.26 25.85
N THR A 183 31.38 3.06 25.66
CA THR A 183 31.44 4.53 25.65
C THR A 183 30.01 5.02 25.88
N LYS A 184 29.72 5.78 26.95
CA LYS A 184 28.36 6.30 27.26
C LYS A 184 27.65 6.92 26.03
N PRO A 185 26.45 6.44 25.58
CA PRO A 185 25.61 7.22 24.67
C PRO A 185 24.10 6.93 24.88
N GLY A 186 23.51 7.39 25.98
CA GLY A 186 22.22 6.84 26.45
C GLY A 186 20.92 7.52 25.97
N GLU A 187 20.92 8.82 25.69
CA GLU A 187 19.65 9.56 25.52
C GLU A 187 19.43 10.11 24.10
N THR A 188 20.50 10.44 23.39
CA THR A 188 20.43 11.08 22.06
C THR A 188 20.03 10.08 20.95
N GLY A 189 20.52 8.83 21.02
CA GLY A 189 20.26 7.80 20.01
C GLY A 189 18.81 7.30 20.00
N GLY A 190 18.23 7.06 21.18
CA GLY A 190 16.83 6.61 21.30
C GLY A 190 15.81 7.68 20.86
N SER A 191 16.10 8.95 21.17
CA SER A 191 15.26 10.09 20.73
C SER A 191 15.30 10.28 19.21
N LEU A 192 16.49 10.16 18.60
CA LEU A 192 16.65 10.31 17.14
C LEU A 192 16.03 9.15 16.37
N ASN A 193 16.15 7.91 16.85
CA ASN A 193 15.53 6.74 16.25
C ASN A 193 13.99 6.89 16.22
N HIS A 194 13.36 7.20 17.36
CA HIS A 194 11.91 7.37 17.43
C HIS A 194 11.42 8.52 16.52
N LYS A 195 12.15 9.64 16.46
CA LYS A 195 11.85 10.75 15.53
C LYS A 195 11.96 10.32 14.07
N SER A 196 12.97 9.53 13.74
CA SER A 196 13.22 9.02 12.38
C SER A 196 12.13 8.06 11.92
N ILE A 197 11.69 7.12 12.76
CA ILE A 197 10.55 6.23 12.46
C ILE A 197 9.26 7.04 12.22
N LYS A 198 9.01 8.05 13.06
CA LYS A 198 7.86 8.94 12.90
C LYS A 198 7.90 9.66 11.56
N ILE A 199 9.04 10.24 11.20
CA ILE A 199 9.22 10.95 9.92
C ILE A 199 9.10 9.98 8.75
N LEU A 200 9.69 8.79 8.82
CA LEU A 200 9.61 7.77 7.78
C LEU A 200 8.16 7.39 7.49
N ALA A 201 7.33 7.19 8.52
CA ALA A 201 5.92 6.84 8.34
C ALA A 201 5.15 7.92 7.55
N TYR A 202 5.33 9.20 7.91
CA TYR A 202 4.73 10.31 7.15
C TYR A 202 5.35 10.46 5.77
N PHE A 203 6.64 10.17 5.61
CA PHE A 203 7.33 10.23 4.33
C PHE A 203 6.77 9.20 3.34
N VAL A 204 6.55 7.96 3.78
CA VAL A 204 5.93 6.91 2.94
C VAL A 204 4.50 7.28 2.57
N ALA A 205 3.71 7.81 3.50
CA ALA A 205 2.36 8.29 3.20
C ALA A 205 2.38 9.44 2.15
N CYS A 206 3.32 10.37 2.29
CA CYS A 206 3.52 11.46 1.32
C CYS A 206 3.96 10.92 -0.04
N TYR A 207 4.90 9.97 -0.08
CA TYR A 207 5.35 9.31 -1.30
C TYR A 207 4.17 8.69 -2.06
N LEU A 208 3.35 7.89 -1.36
CA LEU A 208 2.18 7.26 -1.94
C LEU A 208 1.21 8.32 -2.49
N LEU A 209 0.90 9.36 -1.73
CA LEU A 209 0.02 10.44 -2.18
C LEU A 209 0.56 11.17 -3.41
N VAL A 210 1.84 11.55 -3.40
CA VAL A 210 2.47 12.30 -4.49
C VAL A 210 2.48 11.48 -5.78
N VAL A 211 2.86 10.21 -5.71
CA VAL A 211 2.94 9.35 -6.90
C VAL A 211 1.55 9.15 -7.54
N HIS A 212 0.52 8.94 -6.72
CA HIS A 212 -0.85 8.77 -7.22
C HIS A 212 -1.44 10.06 -7.80
N VAL A 213 -1.26 11.19 -7.12
CA VAL A 213 -1.75 12.49 -7.61
C VAL A 213 -1.01 12.90 -8.89
N ALA A 214 0.32 12.82 -8.89
CA ALA A 214 1.12 13.14 -10.08
C ALA A 214 0.81 12.22 -11.25
N GLY A 215 0.73 10.91 -11.00
CA GLY A 215 0.41 9.90 -11.99
C GLY A 215 -0.97 10.10 -12.65
N SER A 216 -2.01 10.24 -11.82
CA SER A 216 -3.38 10.44 -12.32
C SER A 216 -3.53 11.78 -13.05
N THR A 217 -2.81 12.80 -12.61
CA THR A 217 -2.75 14.10 -13.30
C THR A 217 -2.07 13.98 -14.65
N LEU A 218 -0.92 13.30 -14.75
CA LEU A 218 -0.20 13.07 -16.00
C LEU A 218 -1.06 12.32 -17.03
N ILE A 219 -1.73 11.24 -16.61
CA ILE A 219 -2.64 10.49 -17.49
C ILE A 219 -3.82 11.37 -17.94
N SER A 220 -4.41 12.14 -17.02
CA SER A 220 -5.53 13.05 -17.35
C SER A 220 -5.12 14.16 -18.31
N ILE A 221 -3.92 14.73 -18.16
CA ILE A 221 -3.35 15.70 -19.09
C ILE A 221 -3.12 15.04 -20.44
N TYR A 222 -2.58 13.82 -20.49
CA TYR A 222 -2.36 13.09 -21.73
C TYR A 222 -3.66 12.87 -22.53
N PHE A 223 -4.71 12.36 -21.89
CA PHE A 223 -6.04 12.23 -22.52
C PHE A 223 -6.68 13.57 -22.86
N SER A 224 -6.20 14.66 -22.25
CA SER A 224 -6.67 16.00 -22.59
C SER A 224 -6.03 16.55 -23.85
N LEU A 225 -4.75 16.26 -24.05
CA LEU A 225 -3.95 16.73 -25.17
C LEU A 225 -4.07 15.84 -26.42
N ILE A 226 -4.32 14.54 -26.26
CA ILE A 226 -4.29 13.56 -27.35
C ILE A 226 -5.71 13.09 -27.73
N PRO A 227 -6.26 13.54 -28.88
CA PRO A 227 -7.63 13.21 -29.29
C PRO A 227 -7.85 11.73 -29.60
N SER A 228 -6.84 11.03 -30.12
CA SER A 228 -6.92 9.60 -30.45
C SER A 228 -7.20 8.75 -29.21
N ALA A 229 -6.44 8.97 -28.14
CA ALA A 229 -6.62 8.30 -26.86
C ALA A 229 -7.98 8.65 -26.23
N ARG A 230 -8.37 9.92 -26.27
CA ARG A 230 -9.69 10.38 -25.79
C ARG A 230 -10.85 9.72 -26.55
N LYS A 231 -10.70 9.50 -27.85
CA LYS A 231 -11.72 8.85 -28.68
C LYS A 231 -11.98 7.41 -28.22
N VAL A 232 -10.94 6.66 -27.85
CA VAL A 232 -11.08 5.30 -27.30
C VAL A 232 -11.94 5.30 -26.04
N LEU A 233 -11.69 6.20 -25.09
CA LEU A 233 -12.50 6.32 -23.87
C LEU A 233 -13.96 6.66 -24.16
N LYS A 234 -14.22 7.57 -25.11
CA LYS A 234 -15.59 7.95 -25.50
C LYS A 234 -16.34 6.79 -26.12
N ILE A 235 -15.69 6.03 -27.02
CA ILE A 235 -16.31 4.86 -27.67
C ILE A 235 -16.68 3.79 -26.63
N LYS A 236 -15.81 3.58 -25.64
CA LYS A 236 -16.03 2.60 -24.55
C LYS A 236 -16.89 3.14 -23.39
N GLY A 237 -17.39 4.37 -23.48
CA GLY A 237 -18.23 5.00 -22.44
C GLY A 237 -17.52 5.18 -21.09
N LEU A 238 -16.18 5.30 -21.09
CA LEU A 238 -15.38 5.42 -19.88
C LEU A 238 -15.19 6.88 -19.47
N ASN A 239 -15.34 7.17 -18.18
CA ASN A 239 -15.04 8.50 -17.64
C ASN A 239 -13.51 8.67 -17.55
N MET A 240 -13.00 9.76 -18.14
CA MET A 240 -11.58 10.09 -18.16
C MET A 240 -10.96 10.17 -16.76
N GLN A 241 -11.62 10.80 -15.79
CA GLN A 241 -11.08 10.96 -14.44
C GLN A 241 -11.01 9.63 -13.70
N THR A 242 -12.08 8.83 -13.78
CA THR A 242 -12.11 7.48 -13.20
C THR A 242 -11.05 6.59 -13.83
N PHE A 243 -10.89 6.64 -15.16
CA PHE A 243 -9.85 5.89 -15.86
C PHE A 243 -8.45 6.29 -15.37
N SER A 244 -8.13 7.59 -15.33
CA SER A 244 -6.81 8.07 -14.91
C SER A 244 -6.43 7.64 -13.50
N ILE A 245 -7.35 7.77 -12.54
CA ILE A 245 -7.11 7.37 -11.14
C ILE A 245 -7.00 5.85 -11.04
N PHE A 246 -7.93 5.12 -11.66
CA PHE A 246 -7.94 3.66 -11.64
C PHE A 246 -6.65 3.09 -12.21
N THR A 247 -6.26 3.51 -13.41
CA THR A 247 -5.04 3.06 -14.06
C THR A 247 -3.83 3.42 -13.22
N THR A 248 -3.74 4.64 -12.70
CA THR A 248 -2.60 5.02 -11.83
C THR A 248 -2.44 4.11 -10.63
N VAL A 249 -3.53 3.83 -9.90
CA VAL A 249 -3.51 2.95 -8.73
C VAL A 249 -3.16 1.52 -9.13
N SER A 250 -3.76 1.01 -10.20
CA SER A 250 -3.50 -0.34 -10.71
C SER A 250 -2.04 -0.50 -11.14
N THR A 251 -1.53 0.41 -11.96
CA THR A 251 -0.15 0.43 -12.46
C THR A 251 0.86 0.54 -11.31
N PHE A 252 0.61 1.43 -10.33
CA PHE A 252 1.51 1.61 -9.18
C PHE A 252 1.47 0.42 -8.21
N ALA A 253 0.29 -0.16 -7.98
CA ALA A 253 0.17 -1.36 -7.17
C ALA A 253 0.69 -2.61 -7.90
N ASN A 254 1.01 -2.52 -9.20
CA ASN A 254 1.26 -3.67 -10.05
C ASN A 254 0.07 -4.64 -10.08
N CYS A 255 -1.16 -4.12 -10.06
CA CYS A 255 -2.35 -4.96 -10.12
C CYS A 255 -2.50 -5.56 -11.51
N GLY A 256 -2.64 -4.72 -12.55
CA GLY A 256 -2.82 -5.16 -13.95
C GLY A 256 -4.20 -4.98 -14.52
N PHE A 257 -5.16 -4.59 -13.68
CA PHE A 257 -6.48 -4.20 -14.16
C PHE A 257 -6.40 -2.88 -14.92
N VAL A 258 -7.15 -2.83 -16.02
CA VAL A 258 -7.39 -1.62 -16.79
C VAL A 258 -8.89 -1.58 -17.09
N PRO A 259 -9.57 -0.41 -17.07
CA PRO A 259 -11.02 -0.33 -17.32
C PRO A 259 -11.47 -0.66 -18.75
N THR A 260 -10.61 -1.26 -19.57
CA THR A 260 -10.86 -1.71 -20.94
C THR A 260 -10.75 -3.23 -21.00
N ASN A 261 -11.61 -3.87 -21.80
CA ASN A 261 -11.63 -5.33 -21.92
C ASN A 261 -10.34 -5.89 -22.53
N GLU A 262 -9.75 -5.16 -23.48
CA GLU A 262 -8.52 -5.54 -24.16
C GLU A 262 -7.26 -5.06 -23.41
N ASN A 263 -7.39 -4.65 -22.14
CA ASN A 263 -6.30 -4.08 -21.36
C ASN A 263 -5.63 -2.90 -22.10
N MET A 264 -4.31 -2.74 -22.02
CA MET A 264 -3.57 -1.68 -22.70
C MET A 264 -3.43 -1.88 -24.22
N MET A 265 -3.88 -3.01 -24.78
CA MET A 265 -3.91 -3.20 -26.24
C MET A 265 -4.78 -2.16 -26.94
N ALA A 266 -5.85 -1.69 -26.27
CA ALA A 266 -6.70 -0.59 -26.74
C ALA A 266 -5.91 0.71 -26.98
N PHE A 267 -4.75 0.86 -26.34
CA PHE A 267 -3.87 2.02 -26.44
C PHE A 267 -2.52 1.71 -27.11
N LYS A 268 -2.38 0.60 -27.83
CA LYS A 268 -1.09 0.17 -28.44
C LYS A 268 -0.43 1.18 -29.39
N LYS A 269 -1.22 2.07 -30.02
CA LYS A 269 -0.72 3.16 -30.89
C LYS A 269 -0.42 4.46 -30.14
N ASN A 270 -0.77 4.53 -28.85
CA ASN A 270 -0.63 5.72 -28.03
C ASN A 270 0.62 5.59 -27.13
N SER A 271 1.82 5.55 -27.75
CA SER A 271 3.10 5.36 -27.06
C SER A 271 3.33 6.31 -25.88
N GLY A 272 2.80 7.54 -25.96
CA GLY A 272 2.93 8.51 -24.88
C GLY A 272 2.25 8.08 -23.57
N LEU A 273 1.10 7.38 -23.64
CA LEU A 273 0.47 6.81 -22.45
C LEU A 273 1.37 5.74 -21.83
N LEU A 274 1.88 4.82 -22.66
CA LEU A 274 2.76 3.74 -22.20
C LEU A 274 4.03 4.27 -21.53
N LEU A 275 4.62 5.35 -22.07
CA LEU A 275 5.78 6.02 -21.48
C LEU A 275 5.49 6.70 -20.14
N ILE A 276 4.26 7.17 -19.92
CA ILE A 276 3.84 7.71 -18.62
C ILE A 276 3.71 6.58 -17.59
N LEU A 277 3.18 5.42 -18.02
CA LEU A 277 2.94 4.28 -17.14
C LEU A 277 4.24 3.54 -16.75
N ILE A 278 5.22 3.38 -17.66
CA ILE A 278 6.47 2.64 -17.39
C ILE A 278 7.16 3.08 -16.08
N PRO A 279 7.45 4.38 -15.85
CA PRO A 279 8.02 4.82 -14.58
C PRO A 279 7.13 4.55 -13.38
N GLN A 280 5.80 4.61 -13.53
CA GLN A 280 4.86 4.34 -12.44
C GLN A 280 4.91 2.87 -12.01
N ILE A 281 5.02 1.94 -12.97
CA ILE A 281 5.20 0.51 -12.69
C ILE A 281 6.47 0.29 -11.86
N LEU A 282 7.58 0.93 -12.25
CA LEU A 282 8.86 0.78 -11.57
C LEU A 282 8.84 1.43 -10.17
N MET A 283 8.19 2.58 -10.00
CA MET A 283 8.03 3.24 -8.70
C MET A 283 7.11 2.48 -7.74
N GLY A 284 6.26 1.61 -8.28
CA GLY A 284 5.40 0.68 -7.57
C GLY A 284 6.14 -0.46 -6.88
N ASN A 285 5.44 -1.56 -6.63
CA ASN A 285 5.96 -2.71 -5.87
C ASN A 285 7.28 -3.24 -6.43
N THR A 286 7.47 -3.19 -7.76
CA THR A 286 8.65 -3.76 -8.43
C THR A 286 10.00 -3.19 -7.97
N LEU A 287 10.15 -1.87 -7.85
CA LEU A 287 11.39 -1.23 -7.38
C LEU A 287 11.12 -0.23 -6.24
N TYR A 288 10.03 -0.42 -5.49
CA TYR A 288 9.67 0.44 -4.36
C TYR A 288 10.85 0.67 -3.38
N PRO A 289 11.61 -0.35 -2.93
CA PRO A 289 12.77 -0.12 -2.06
C PRO A 289 13.82 0.83 -2.64
N VAL A 290 14.04 0.76 -3.96
CA VAL A 290 15.02 1.59 -4.67
C VAL A 290 14.50 3.03 -4.77
N CYS A 291 13.27 3.21 -5.24
CA CYS A 291 12.63 4.51 -5.39
C CYS A 291 12.44 5.23 -4.05
N LEU A 292 12.07 4.50 -2.99
CA LEU A 292 11.96 5.06 -1.65
C LEU A 292 13.32 5.56 -1.15
N ARG A 293 14.38 4.76 -1.30
CA ARG A 293 15.72 5.14 -0.82
C ARG A 293 16.26 6.34 -1.59
N THR A 294 16.09 6.38 -2.91
CA THR A 294 16.49 7.55 -3.72
C THR A 294 15.68 8.79 -3.36
N ALA A 295 14.39 8.67 -3.08
CA ALA A 295 13.54 9.77 -2.61
C ALA A 295 14.01 10.31 -1.25
N ILE A 296 14.33 9.43 -0.28
CA ILE A 296 14.87 9.85 1.03
C ILE A 296 16.24 10.51 0.86
N TRP A 297 17.09 9.99 -0.03
CA TRP A 297 18.38 10.60 -0.36
C TRP A 297 18.23 11.99 -0.98
N ALA A 298 17.29 12.17 -1.91
CA ALA A 298 16.99 13.49 -2.47
C ALA A 298 16.48 14.45 -1.39
N ALA A 299 15.59 13.99 -0.50
CA ALA A 299 15.09 14.77 0.62
C ALA A 299 16.21 15.15 1.63
N GLU A 300 17.19 14.26 1.84
CA GLU A 300 18.38 14.53 2.65
C GLU A 300 19.22 15.66 2.03
N LYS A 301 19.42 15.64 0.71
CA LYS A 301 20.18 16.67 -0.01
C LYS A 301 19.50 18.03 0.01
N ILE A 302 18.18 18.05 -0.13
CA ILE A 302 17.38 19.29 -0.15
C ILE A 302 17.23 19.86 1.26
N SER A 303 16.81 19.04 2.24
CA SER A 303 16.47 19.52 3.57
C SER A 303 17.65 19.55 4.55
N LYS A 304 18.74 18.79 4.29
CA LYS A 304 19.91 18.62 5.18
C LYS A 304 19.58 18.22 6.63
N ARG A 305 18.39 17.63 6.83
CA ARG A 305 17.90 17.16 8.14
C ARG A 305 18.66 15.93 8.61
N ALA A 306 19.02 15.89 9.89
CA ALA A 306 19.79 14.80 10.48
C ALA A 306 19.02 13.47 10.46
N GLU A 307 17.69 13.52 10.48
CA GLU A 307 16.81 12.36 10.50
C GLU A 307 16.89 11.56 9.19
N PHE A 308 16.86 12.22 8.03
CA PHE A 308 17.01 11.52 6.74
C PHE A 308 18.38 10.87 6.59
N ARG A 309 19.43 11.55 7.09
CA ARG A 309 20.78 11.00 7.12
C ARG A 309 20.88 9.78 8.04
N TYR A 310 20.24 9.85 9.20
CA TYR A 310 20.14 8.72 10.13
C TYR A 310 19.40 7.53 9.47
N MET A 311 18.28 7.78 8.79
CA MET A 311 17.51 6.74 8.09
C MET A 311 18.34 6.01 7.03
N LEU A 312 19.13 6.74 6.23
CA LEU A 312 19.95 6.13 5.17
C LEU A 312 21.13 5.31 5.70
N LYS A 313 21.68 5.67 6.86
CA LYS A 313 22.79 4.97 7.51
C LYS A 313 22.31 3.78 8.34
N ASN A 314 21.24 3.96 9.11
CA ASN A 314 20.75 3.00 10.11
C ASN A 314 19.47 2.27 9.63
N SER A 315 19.32 2.10 8.32
CA SER A 315 18.17 1.44 7.68
C SER A 315 17.68 0.14 8.35
N ARG A 316 18.61 -0.74 8.77
CA ARG A 316 18.30 -2.00 9.45
C ARG A 316 17.74 -1.82 10.88
N GLU A 317 18.16 -0.78 11.59
CA GLU A 317 17.73 -0.51 12.98
C GLU A 317 16.31 0.03 13.07
N LEU A 318 15.79 0.60 11.97
CA LEU A 318 14.43 1.15 11.92
C LEU A 318 13.35 0.07 11.80
N GLY A 319 13.72 -1.17 11.47
CA GLY A 319 12.79 -2.30 11.36
C GLY A 319 11.81 -2.23 10.17
N TYR A 320 12.05 -1.34 9.20
CA TYR A 320 11.22 -1.20 8.01
C TYR A 320 11.82 -1.98 6.82
N GLY A 321 11.22 -3.11 6.46
CA GLY A 321 11.78 -4.08 5.50
C GLY A 321 12.10 -3.50 4.12
N HIS A 322 11.30 -2.54 3.65
CA HIS A 322 11.49 -1.91 2.34
C HIS A 322 12.59 -0.84 2.33
N LEU A 323 13.04 -0.34 3.49
CA LEU A 323 14.21 0.52 3.55
C LEU A 323 15.48 -0.33 3.67
N ILE A 324 15.97 -0.78 2.52
CA ILE A 324 17.15 -1.62 2.43
C ILE A 324 18.46 -0.82 2.46
N SER A 325 19.56 -1.52 2.76
CA SER A 325 20.91 -0.95 2.76
C SER A 325 21.30 -0.41 1.38
N GLY A 326 22.23 0.56 1.32
CA GLY A 326 22.62 1.18 0.05
C GLY A 326 23.21 0.20 -0.97
N ARG A 327 23.97 -0.81 -0.51
CA ARG A 327 24.55 -1.84 -1.38
C ARG A 327 23.46 -2.76 -1.95
N HIS A 328 22.56 -3.26 -1.10
CA HIS A 328 21.46 -4.11 -1.54
C HIS A 328 20.51 -3.36 -2.49
N CYS A 329 20.28 -2.07 -2.22
CA CYS A 329 19.54 -1.18 -3.12
C CYS A 329 20.18 -1.07 -4.51
N ALA A 330 21.50 -0.89 -4.57
CA ALA A 330 22.22 -0.83 -5.83
C ALA A 330 22.15 -2.17 -6.59
N TYR A 331 22.34 -3.30 -5.90
CA TYR A 331 22.21 -4.61 -6.51
C TYR A 331 20.80 -4.86 -7.05
N LEU A 332 19.75 -4.55 -6.27
CA LEU A 332 18.37 -4.69 -6.71
C LEU A 332 18.08 -3.83 -7.95
N GLY A 333 18.55 -2.58 -7.96
CA GLY A 333 18.39 -1.68 -9.11
C GLY A 333 19.12 -2.17 -10.36
N ILE A 334 20.39 -2.59 -10.22
CA ILE A 334 21.22 -3.09 -11.33
C ILE A 334 20.63 -4.38 -11.90
N THR A 335 20.29 -5.35 -11.04
CA THR A 335 19.69 -6.61 -11.48
C THR A 335 18.33 -6.37 -12.14
N GLY A 336 17.47 -5.52 -11.55
CA GLY A 336 16.17 -5.18 -12.14
C GLY A 336 16.30 -4.53 -13.52
N ALA A 337 17.20 -3.56 -13.67
CA ALA A 337 17.47 -2.92 -14.96
C ALA A 337 18.08 -3.91 -15.97
N GLY A 338 19.03 -4.74 -15.55
CA GLY A 338 19.66 -5.76 -16.39
C GLY A 338 18.65 -6.76 -16.94
N LEU A 339 17.74 -7.27 -16.10
CA LEU A 339 16.70 -8.20 -16.53
C LEU A 339 15.72 -7.57 -17.54
N VAL A 340 15.33 -6.30 -17.33
CA VAL A 340 14.49 -5.56 -18.28
C VAL A 340 15.21 -5.35 -19.61
N ILE A 341 16.50 -4.99 -19.59
CA ILE A 341 17.28 -4.80 -20.82
C ILE A 341 17.42 -6.12 -21.59
N VAL A 342 17.78 -7.21 -20.91
CA VAL A 342 17.92 -8.54 -21.53
C VAL A 342 16.59 -8.97 -22.15
N GLN A 343 15.50 -8.86 -21.42
CA GLN A 343 14.17 -9.20 -21.95
C GLN A 343 13.78 -8.30 -23.13
N LEU A 344 14.06 -7.00 -23.07
CA LEU A 344 13.76 -6.08 -24.17
C LEU A 344 14.51 -6.46 -25.44
N VAL A 345 15.81 -6.81 -25.31
CA VAL A 345 16.63 -7.26 -26.44
C VAL A 345 16.05 -8.55 -27.02
N VAL A 346 15.79 -9.56 -26.20
CA VAL A 346 15.23 -10.84 -26.66
C VAL A 346 13.85 -10.66 -27.30
N PHE A 347 12.98 -9.86 -26.67
CA PHE A 347 11.64 -9.56 -27.18
C PHE A 347 11.72 -8.86 -28.55
N CYS A 348 12.54 -7.82 -28.67
CA CYS A 348 12.73 -7.12 -29.92
C CYS A 348 13.33 -8.02 -31.00
N LEU A 349 14.26 -8.92 -30.69
CA LEU A 349 14.85 -9.82 -31.70
C LEU A 349 13.85 -10.82 -32.27
N LEU A 350 12.96 -11.36 -31.43
CA LEU A 350 12.02 -12.41 -31.82
C LEU A 350 10.70 -11.85 -32.37
N GLU A 351 10.20 -10.73 -31.83
CA GLU A 351 8.85 -10.21 -32.15
C GLU A 351 8.83 -9.04 -33.12
N TRP A 352 9.98 -8.55 -33.61
CA TRP A 352 10.00 -7.35 -34.47
C TRP A 352 9.14 -7.49 -35.73
N LYS A 353 9.01 -8.71 -36.25
CA LYS A 353 8.27 -9.03 -37.47
C LYS A 353 7.05 -9.93 -37.21
N SER A 354 6.67 -10.14 -35.96
CA SER A 354 5.50 -10.97 -35.63
C SER A 354 4.18 -10.24 -35.90
N GLU A 355 3.10 -11.02 -35.93
CA GLU A 355 1.74 -10.51 -36.08
C GLU A 355 1.35 -9.61 -34.90
N ALA A 356 1.80 -9.93 -33.68
CA ALA A 356 1.54 -9.16 -32.47
C ALA A 356 1.99 -7.69 -32.58
N THR A 357 3.15 -7.45 -33.23
CA THR A 357 3.66 -6.09 -33.47
C THR A 357 3.30 -5.53 -34.85
N GLY A 358 2.47 -6.24 -35.61
CA GLY A 358 2.03 -5.87 -36.95
C GLY A 358 1.36 -4.49 -37.01
N GLY A 359 1.69 -3.72 -38.05
CA GLY A 359 1.06 -2.41 -38.30
C GLY A 359 1.50 -1.26 -37.37
N LEU A 360 2.52 -1.49 -36.54
CA LEU A 360 3.15 -0.46 -35.70
C LEU A 360 4.44 0.07 -36.34
N SER A 361 4.70 1.36 -36.14
CA SER A 361 5.97 2.01 -36.46
C SER A 361 7.11 1.47 -35.57
N ALA A 362 8.37 1.65 -35.99
CA ALA A 362 9.52 1.22 -35.20
C ALA A 362 9.54 1.82 -33.78
N TYR A 363 9.09 3.07 -33.63
CA TYR A 363 8.98 3.74 -32.34
C TYR A 363 7.87 3.13 -31.46
N GLU A 364 6.68 2.91 -32.00
CA GLU A 364 5.58 2.26 -31.28
C GLU A 364 5.95 0.82 -30.88
N LYS A 365 6.65 0.09 -31.75
CA LYS A 365 7.18 -1.25 -31.44
C LYS A 365 8.13 -1.20 -30.25
N LEU A 366 9.13 -0.32 -30.28
CA LEU A 366 10.11 -0.23 -29.20
C LEU A 366 9.46 0.12 -27.86
N VAL A 367 8.57 1.12 -27.85
CA VAL A 367 7.86 1.54 -26.63
C VAL A 367 6.91 0.45 -26.13
N GLY A 368 6.15 -0.18 -27.02
CA GLY A 368 5.26 -1.30 -26.70
C GLY A 368 6.03 -2.49 -26.13
N SER A 369 7.15 -2.87 -26.74
CA SER A 369 8.03 -3.94 -26.25
C SER A 369 8.60 -3.61 -24.86
N LEU A 370 9.07 -2.37 -24.65
CA LEU A 370 9.54 -1.94 -23.33
C LEU A 370 8.43 -2.01 -22.29
N PHE A 371 7.24 -1.52 -22.62
CA PHE A 371 6.08 -1.60 -21.73
C PHE A 371 5.73 -3.05 -21.39
N GLN A 372 5.67 -3.93 -22.38
CA GLN A 372 5.33 -5.35 -22.18
C GLN A 372 6.35 -6.05 -21.28
N VAL A 373 7.64 -5.80 -21.51
CA VAL A 373 8.73 -6.40 -20.73
C VAL A 373 8.80 -5.85 -19.31
N VAL A 374 8.51 -4.57 -19.09
CA VAL A 374 8.44 -4.00 -17.74
C VAL A 374 7.29 -4.62 -16.95
N ASN A 375 6.17 -4.91 -17.62
CA ASN A 375 4.99 -5.53 -17.03
C ASN A 375 5.14 -7.04 -16.73
N SER A 376 6.18 -7.70 -17.25
CA SER A 376 6.37 -9.15 -17.07
C SER A 376 6.60 -9.55 -15.62
N ARG A 377 7.01 -8.61 -14.75
CA ARG A 377 7.18 -8.84 -13.30
C ARG A 377 5.90 -8.49 -12.53
N HIS A 378 4.94 -9.41 -12.54
CA HIS A 378 3.68 -9.38 -11.77
C HIS A 378 2.79 -8.13 -11.93
N THR A 379 2.97 -7.30 -12.97
CA THR A 379 2.16 -6.08 -13.12
C THR A 379 0.86 -6.35 -13.85
N GLY A 380 0.81 -7.32 -14.76
CA GLY A 380 -0.42 -7.81 -15.39
C GLY A 380 -1.00 -6.94 -16.51
N GLU A 381 -0.46 -5.75 -16.81
CA GLU A 381 -0.90 -4.97 -17.97
C GLU A 381 -0.25 -5.49 -19.26
N SER A 382 -1.06 -5.72 -20.30
CA SER A 382 -0.59 -6.20 -21.61
C SER A 382 -0.94 -5.22 -22.72
N VAL A 383 0.05 -4.93 -23.57
CA VAL A 383 -0.12 -4.10 -24.77
C VAL A 383 -0.16 -4.92 -26.06
N PHE A 384 0.29 -6.17 -26.00
CA PHE A 384 0.21 -7.14 -27.07
C PHE A 384 -0.63 -8.34 -26.65
N ASP A 385 -1.20 -9.03 -27.65
CA ASP A 385 -1.90 -10.27 -27.44
C ASP A 385 -0.90 -11.38 -27.12
N LEU A 386 -0.94 -11.90 -25.89
CA LEU A 386 -0.03 -12.95 -25.43
C LEU A 386 -0.18 -14.25 -26.23
N SER A 387 -1.35 -14.50 -26.85
CA SER A 387 -1.58 -15.69 -27.68
C SER A 387 -0.87 -15.63 -29.03
N ALA A 388 -0.51 -14.43 -29.49
CA ALA A 388 0.17 -14.18 -30.76
C ALA A 388 1.70 -14.03 -30.62
N ILE A 389 2.22 -14.04 -29.38
CA ILE A 389 3.65 -13.94 -29.08
C ILE A 389 4.31 -15.32 -29.19
N SER A 390 5.58 -15.35 -29.58
CA SER A 390 6.34 -16.60 -29.68
C SER A 390 6.41 -17.38 -28.36
N PRO A 391 6.34 -18.73 -28.40
CA PRO A 391 6.42 -19.57 -27.20
C PRO A 391 7.69 -19.35 -26.37
N ALA A 392 8.81 -19.00 -27.01
CA ALA A 392 10.07 -18.74 -26.32
C ALA A 392 9.97 -17.54 -25.36
N ILE A 393 9.25 -16.48 -25.74
CA ILE A 393 9.02 -15.32 -24.88
C ILE A 393 8.02 -15.66 -23.78
N LEU A 394 7.00 -16.48 -24.07
CA LEU A 394 6.07 -16.93 -23.02
C LEU A 394 6.81 -17.70 -21.93
N VAL A 395 7.74 -18.60 -22.28
CA VAL A 395 8.61 -19.27 -21.29
C VAL A 395 9.46 -18.27 -20.52
N LEU A 396 10.00 -17.25 -21.19
CA LEU A 396 10.76 -16.18 -20.53
C LEU A 396 9.89 -15.38 -19.56
N PHE A 397 8.65 -15.06 -19.91
CA PHE A 397 7.70 -14.38 -19.02
C PHE A 397 7.32 -15.26 -17.83
N VAL A 398 7.10 -16.56 -18.03
CA VAL A 398 6.85 -17.52 -16.95
C VAL A 398 8.04 -17.64 -15.99
N ALA A 399 9.27 -17.49 -16.46
CA ALA A 399 10.45 -17.50 -15.59
C ALA A 399 10.67 -16.18 -14.82
N MET A 400 10.02 -15.10 -15.27
CA MET A 400 10.14 -13.75 -14.71
C MET A 400 9.02 -13.40 -13.73
N MET A 401 7.85 -14.01 -13.91
CA MET A 401 6.77 -14.13 -12.93
C MET A 401 7.06 -15.27 -11.96
#